data_AF-C1D8R2-F1
#
_entry.id   AF-C1D8R2-F1
#
_cell.length_a   1.000
_cell.length_b   1.000
_cell.length_c   1.000
_cell.angle_alpha   90.00
_cell.angle_beta   90.00
_cell.angle_gamma   90.00
#
_symmetry.space_group_name_H-M   'P 1'
#
loop_
_entity.id
_entity.type
_entity.pdbx_description
1 polymer ?
#
loop_
_entity_poly.entity_id
_entity_poly.type
_entity_poly.pdbx_seq_one_letter_code
_entity_poly.pdbx_strand_id
1 'polypeptide(L)'
;MPPRRIVVRSASLLSIPFVVSESPLVAVLPQTSTRLFRYHQQLRICPVPLEGISLSLHIVRHRRDRNDPLLDYLGSCFHASWKQLDIQPLA
;
A
#
# COMPACT_ATOMS: atom_id res chain seq x y z
N MET A 1 15.09 22.52 -9.52
CA MET A 1 13.89 21.74 -9.12
C MET A 1 13.26 22.45 -7.94
N PRO A 2 11.98 22.88 -7.98
CA PRO A 2 11.37 23.55 -6.83
C PRO A 2 11.37 22.60 -5.61
N PRO A 3 11.43 23.12 -4.38
CA PRO A 3 11.43 22.30 -3.17
C PRO A 3 10.14 21.48 -3.07
N ARG A 4 10.27 20.17 -2.78
CA ARG A 4 9.14 19.28 -2.52
C ARG A 4 8.43 19.75 -1.24
N ARG A 5 7.29 20.42 -1.38
CA ARG A 5 6.51 20.92 -0.24
C ARG A 5 5.54 19.84 0.23
N ILE A 6 5.80 19.25 1.38
CA ILE A 6 4.83 18.38 2.06
C ILE A 6 3.80 19.30 2.71
N VAL A 7 2.57 19.30 2.20
CA VAL A 7 1.53 20.25 2.62
C VAL A 7 0.63 19.67 3.72
N VAL A 8 0.44 18.34 3.74
CA VAL A 8 -0.41 17.66 4.72
C VAL A 8 0.23 16.34 5.14
N ARG A 9 0.14 16.01 6.43
CA ARG A 9 0.44 14.68 6.96
C ARG A 9 -0.87 14.06 7.43
N SER A 10 -1.22 12.91 6.87
CA SER A 10 -2.30 12.10 7.40
C SER A 10 -1.74 10.94 8.23
N ALA A 11 -2.39 10.66 9.35
CA ALA A 11 -2.09 9.51 10.20
C ALA A 11 -2.68 8.19 9.66
N SER A 12 -3.59 8.25 8.69
CA SER A 12 -4.30 7.06 8.20
C SER A 12 -4.43 7.03 6.68
N LEU A 13 -4.04 5.90 6.10
CA LEU A 13 -4.18 5.62 4.66
C LEU A 13 -5.63 5.83 4.18
N LEU A 14 -6.62 5.40 4.98
CA LEU A 14 -8.04 5.45 4.59
C LEU A 14 -8.62 6.87 4.56
N SER A 15 -7.97 7.84 5.18
CA SER A 15 -8.41 9.24 5.14
C SER A 15 -7.93 9.99 3.88
N ILE A 16 -6.90 9.46 3.21
CA ILE A 16 -6.29 10.07 2.03
C ILE A 16 -7.31 10.36 0.91
N PRO A 17 -8.22 9.44 0.52
CA PRO A 17 -9.17 9.73 -0.55
C PRO A 17 -10.03 10.96 -0.28
N PHE A 18 -10.48 11.15 0.97
CA PHE A 18 -11.32 12.28 1.37
C PHE A 18 -10.55 13.61 1.40
N VAL A 19 -9.29 13.58 1.84
CA VAL A 19 -8.44 14.78 1.85
C VAL A 19 -8.08 15.19 0.42
N VAL A 20 -7.74 14.23 -0.43
CA VAL A 20 -7.31 14.48 -1.81
C VAL A 20 -8.50 14.89 -2.69
N SER A 21 -9.70 14.35 -2.49
CA SER A 21 -10.88 14.73 -3.29
C SER A 21 -11.30 16.18 -3.08
N GLU A 22 -11.10 16.71 -1.88
CA GLU A 22 -11.53 18.06 -1.48
C GLU A 22 -10.41 19.11 -1.54
N SER A 23 -9.25 18.80 -2.16
CA SER A 23 -8.11 19.71 -2.19
C SER A 23 -7.24 19.56 -3.45
N PRO A 24 -6.43 20.57 -3.82
CA PRO A 24 -5.50 20.47 -4.95
C PRO A 24 -4.24 19.66 -4.62
N LEU A 25 -4.35 18.64 -3.76
CA LEU A 25 -3.23 17.82 -3.31
C LEU A 25 -3.09 16.56 -4.16
N VAL A 26 -1.88 15.99 -4.15
CA VAL A 26 -1.60 14.68 -4.73
C VAL A 26 -0.96 13.81 -3.66
N ALA A 27 -1.36 12.55 -3.61
CA ALA A 27 -0.76 11.54 -2.74
C ALA A 27 0.05 10.53 -3.57
N VAL A 28 1.27 10.26 -3.13
CA VAL A 28 2.10 9.16 -3.67
C VAL A 28 1.97 7.98 -2.73
N LEU A 29 1.53 6.84 -3.25
CA LEU A 29 1.18 5.66 -2.46
C LEU A 29 1.73 4.39 -3.10
N PRO A 30 1.95 3.32 -2.31
CA PRO A 30 2.18 2.00 -2.87
C PRO A 30 1.02 1.57 -3.76
N GLN A 31 1.32 0.92 -4.88
CA GLN A 31 0.31 0.45 -5.85
C GLN A 31 -0.74 -0.48 -5.20
N THR A 32 -0.36 -1.28 -4.21
CA THR A 32 -1.29 -2.13 -3.48
C THR A 32 -2.35 -1.31 -2.72
N SER A 33 -1.94 -0.17 -2.14
CA SER A 33 -2.84 0.72 -1.42
C SER A 33 -3.83 1.44 -2.33
N THR A 34 -3.45 1.78 -3.57
CA THR A 34 -4.34 2.49 -4.49
C THR A 34 -5.55 1.64 -4.90
N ARG A 35 -5.46 0.31 -4.80
CA ARG A 35 -6.60 -0.60 -5.03
C ARG A 35 -7.78 -0.32 -4.09
N LEU A 36 -7.50 0.13 -2.85
CA LEU A 36 -8.54 0.51 -1.88
C LEU A 36 -9.37 1.71 -2.35
N PHE A 37 -8.84 2.51 -3.28
CA PHE A 37 -9.45 3.75 -3.75
C PHE A 37 -10.00 3.63 -5.17
N ARG A 38 -9.95 2.44 -5.80
CA ARG A 38 -10.38 2.23 -7.20
C ARG A 38 -11.82 2.67 -7.45
N TYR A 39 -12.68 2.58 -6.44
CA TYR A 39 -14.10 2.92 -6.55
C TYR A 39 -14.44 4.35 -6.12
N HIS A 40 -13.45 5.16 -5.70
CA HIS A 40 -13.66 6.58 -5.45
C HIS A 40 -13.71 7.35 -6.78
N GLN A 41 -14.92 7.65 -7.26
CA GLN A 41 -15.15 8.28 -8.57
C GLN A 41 -14.49 9.66 -8.75
N GLN A 42 -14.21 10.35 -7.64
CA GLN A 42 -13.61 11.68 -7.65
C GLN A 42 -12.08 11.65 -7.78
N LEU A 43 -11.45 10.47 -7.75
CA LEU A 43 -10.00 10.32 -7.79
C LEU A 43 -9.53 9.72 -9.10
N ARG A 44 -8.37 10.17 -9.55
CA ARG A 44 -7.63 9.56 -10.66
C ARG A 44 -6.34 8.96 -10.11
N ILE A 45 -6.13 7.67 -10.41
CA ILE A 45 -4.92 6.95 -10.03
C ILE A 45 -4.03 6.91 -11.28
N CYS A 46 -2.84 7.50 -11.17
CA CYS A 46 -1.87 7.52 -12.25
C CYS A 46 -0.57 6.83 -11.79
N PRO A 47 0.08 6.01 -12.64
CA PRO A 47 1.41 5.50 -12.33
C PRO A 47 2.39 6.67 -12.23
N VAL A 48 3.23 6.64 -11.20
CA VAL A 48 4.30 7.63 -11.04
C VAL A 48 5.52 7.12 -11.81
N PRO A 49 6.17 7.93 -12.67
CA PRO A 49 7.36 7.53 -13.43
C PRO A 49 8.61 7.52 -12.53
N LEU A 50 8.54 6.80 -11.42
CA LEU A 50 9.63 6.56 -10.49
C LEU A 50 10.03 5.10 -10.64
N GLU A 51 11.12 4.87 -11.35
CA GLU A 51 11.73 3.53 -11.40
C GLU A 51 12.43 3.21 -10.08
N GLY A 52 12.38 1.94 -9.67
CA GLY A 52 13.27 1.41 -8.63
C GLY A 52 12.81 1.56 -7.18
N ILE A 53 11.62 2.08 -6.88
CA ILE A 53 11.10 2.08 -5.50
C ILE A 53 10.31 0.79 -5.26
N SER A 54 10.99 -0.23 -4.73
CA SER A 54 10.37 -1.44 -4.22
C SER A 54 10.33 -1.42 -2.69
N LEU A 55 9.13 -1.58 -2.13
CA LEU A 55 8.92 -1.64 -0.69
C LEU A 55 8.75 -3.10 -0.27
N SER A 56 9.77 -3.66 0.39
CA SER A 56 9.69 -5.01 0.92
C SER A 56 8.75 -5.09 2.11
N LEU A 57 7.85 -6.08 2.09
CA LEU A 57 6.95 -6.37 3.19
C LEU A 57 7.39 -7.67 3.86
N HIS A 58 7.47 -7.62 5.19
CA HIS A 58 8.04 -8.71 6.00
C HIS A 58 6.99 -9.26 6.95
N ILE A 59 6.92 -10.58 7.05
CA ILE A 59 6.18 -11.26 8.11
C ILE A 59 7.11 -11.37 9.31
N VAL A 60 6.75 -10.72 10.41
CA VAL A 60 7.53 -10.71 11.65
C VAL A 60 6.79 -11.51 12.71
N ARG A 61 7.48 -12.46 13.33
CA ARG A 61 6.96 -13.27 14.44
C ARG A 61 7.86 -13.17 15.66
N HIS A 62 7.27 -13.29 16.85
CA HIS A 62 8.05 -13.31 18.07
C HIS A 62 8.77 -14.66 18.23
N ARG A 63 10.00 -14.65 18.77
CA ARG A 63 10.83 -15.87 18.89
C ARG A 63 10.17 -16.97 19.70
N ARG A 64 9.37 -16.60 20.71
CA ARG A 64 8.65 -17.56 21.58
C ARG A 64 7.64 -18.43 20.83
N ASP A 65 7.16 -17.94 19.69
CA ASP A 65 6.11 -18.57 18.90
C ASP A 65 6.68 -19.50 17.81
N ARG A 66 7.97 -19.84 17.90
CA ARG A 66 8.69 -20.60 16.86
C ARG A 66 8.08 -21.99 16.57
N ASN A 67 7.46 -22.60 17.57
CA ASN A 67 6.89 -23.94 17.46
C ASN A 67 5.35 -23.92 17.50
N ASP A 68 4.74 -22.76 17.25
CA ASP A 68 3.27 -22.66 17.18
C ASP A 68 2.79 -23.13 15.79
N PRO A 69 2.10 -24.29 15.70
CA PRO A 69 1.67 -24.84 14.43
C PRO A 69 0.60 -23.98 13.75
N LEU A 70 -0.21 -23.22 14.50
CA LEU A 70 -1.19 -22.30 13.92
C LEU A 70 -0.47 -21.14 13.23
N LEU A 71 0.57 -20.60 13.84
CA LEU A 71 1.33 -19.49 13.26
C LEU A 71 2.16 -19.93 12.06
N ASP A 72 2.69 -21.17 12.05
CA ASP A 72 3.32 -21.74 10.87
C ASP A 72 2.31 -21.92 9.72
N TYR A 73 1.11 -22.44 10.02
CA TYR A 73 0.03 -22.54 9.04
C TYR A 73 -0.37 -21.16 8.47
N LEU A 74 -0.65 -20.18 9.33
CA LEU A 74 -1.00 -18.83 8.89
C LEU A 74 0.12 -18.19 8.06
N GLY A 75 1.39 -18.35 8.48
CA GLY A 75 2.54 -17.88 7.71
C GLY A 75 2.58 -18.47 6.30
N SER A 76 2.26 -19.76 6.16
CA SER A 76 2.18 -20.43 4.85
C SER A 76 1.03 -19.86 3.98
N CYS A 77 -0.14 -19.60 4.58
CA CYS A 77 -1.29 -18.99 3.89
C CYS A 77 -0.97 -17.57 3.39
N PHE A 78 -0.30 -16.76 4.22
CA PHE A 78 0.13 -15.41 3.81
C PHE A 78 1.14 -15.47 2.67
N HIS A 79 2.12 -16.38 2.75
CA HIS A 79 3.14 -16.52 1.69
C HIS A 79 2.52 -16.97 0.36
N ALA A 80 1.55 -17.89 0.39
CA ALA A 80 0.81 -18.33 -0.79
C ALA A 80 -0.02 -17.20 -1.41
N SER A 81 -0.75 -16.44 -0.58
CA SER A 81 -1.63 -15.33 -1.01
C SER A 81 -0.84 -14.15 -1.55
N TRP A 82 0.37 -13.89 -1.01
CA TRP A 82 1.22 -12.79 -1.45
C TRP A 82 1.61 -12.91 -2.93
N LYS A 83 1.96 -14.12 -3.38
CA LYS A 83 2.35 -14.39 -4.77
C LYS A 83 1.23 -14.09 -5.77
N GLN A 84 -0.04 -14.11 -5.35
CA GLN A 84 -1.18 -13.78 -6.21
C GLN A 84 -1.45 -12.28 -6.34
N LEU A 85 -1.01 -11.46 -5.38
CA LEU A 85 -1.26 -10.01 -5.38
C LEU A 85 -0.37 -9.24 -6.38
N ASP A 86 0.81 -9.77 -6.68
CA ASP A 86 1.83 -9.17 -7.56
C ASP A 86 1.45 -9.12 -9.06
N ILE A 87 0.33 -9.71 -9.49
CA ILE A 87 0.12 -10.05 -10.93
C ILE A 87 -0.91 -9.17 -11.66
N GLN A 88 -1.66 -8.28 -11.00
CA GLN A 88 -2.72 -7.53 -11.68
C GLN A 88 -2.37 -6.03 -11.80
N PRO A 89 -1.98 -5.54 -13.00
CA PRO A 89 -1.92 -4.10 -13.25
C PRO A 89 -3.31 -3.50 -13.09
N LEU A 90 -3.39 -2.27 -12.59
CA LEU A 90 -4.63 -1.50 -12.66
C LEU A 90 -4.88 -1.21 -14.14
N ALA A 91 -5.89 -1.85 -14.73
CA ALA A 91 -6.46 -1.51 -16.03
C ALA A 91 -7.16 -0.14 -15.97
#